data_AF-A0A329R859-F1
#
_entry.id   AF-A0A329R859-F1
#
_cell.length_a   1.000
_cell.length_b   1.000
_cell.length_c   1.000
_cell.angle_alpha   90.00
_cell.angle_beta   90.00
_cell.angle_gamma   90.00
#
_symmetry.space_group_name_H-M   'P 1'
#
loop_
_entity.id
_entity.type
_entity.pdbx_description
1 polymer ?
#
loop_
_entity_poly.entity_id
_entity_poly.type
_entity_poly.pdbx_seq_one_letter_code
_entity_poly.pdbx_strand_id
1 'polypeptide(L)'
;MQGVDRLDHVRGRFSLADSHSFKKWFKRLGLALVDVARSNAYFTRKMALGLANDCDSHRDFIVQLSSELLSGKWKEAPSERRMFYTNVESLDASVEVDDEMSPSSAVWVA
;
A
#
# COMPACT_ATOMS: atom_id res chain seq x y z
N MET A 1 21.42 -13.93 -3.12
CA MET A 1 21.30 -12.56 -3.68
C MET A 1 20.10 -12.37 -4.62
N GLN A 2 19.13 -13.28 -4.72
CA GLN A 2 18.03 -13.22 -5.72
C GLN A 2 16.71 -12.59 -5.20
N GLY A 3 16.69 -12.04 -3.99
CA GLY A 3 15.44 -11.56 -3.37
C GLY A 3 14.83 -10.38 -4.13
N VAL A 4 15.68 -9.45 -4.58
CA VAL A 4 15.27 -8.25 -5.33
C VAL A 4 14.71 -8.63 -6.70
N ASP A 5 15.38 -9.53 -7.43
CA ASP A 5 14.92 -9.99 -8.76
C ASP A 5 13.56 -10.68 -8.69
N ARG A 6 13.33 -11.48 -7.63
CA ARG A 6 12.04 -12.15 -7.42
C ARG A 6 10.92 -11.17 -7.14
N LEU A 7 11.19 -10.15 -6.32
CA LEU A 7 10.23 -9.09 -6.04
C LEU A 7 9.93 -8.30 -7.32
N ASP A 8 10.96 -7.98 -8.10
CA ASP A 8 10.81 -7.25 -9.34
C ASP A 8 10.01 -8.02 -10.40
N HIS A 9 10.23 -9.32 -10.51
CA HIS A 9 9.45 -10.19 -11.39
C HIS A 9 7.97 -10.22 -11.02
N VAL A 10 7.65 -10.33 -9.73
CA VAL A 10 6.26 -10.31 -9.25
C VAL A 10 5.62 -8.94 -9.42
N ARG A 11 6.38 -7.87 -9.17
CA ARG A 11 5.96 -6.48 -9.39
C ARG A 11 5.61 -6.21 -10.85
N GLY A 12 6.51 -6.60 -11.76
CA GLY A 12 6.39 -6.36 -13.20
C GLY A 12 5.14 -6.99 -13.82
N ARG A 13 4.70 -8.16 -13.32
CA ARG A 13 3.53 -8.88 -13.87
C ARG A 13 2.22 -8.09 -13.84
N PHE A 14 2.04 -7.20 -12.86
CA PHE A 14 0.83 -6.40 -12.73
C PHE A 14 1.14 -4.90 -12.61
N SER A 15 2.32 -4.46 -13.05
CA SER A 15 2.82 -3.08 -12.88
C SER A 15 1.83 -2.03 -13.38
N LEU A 16 1.34 -1.17 -12.48
CA LEU A 16 0.52 -0.01 -12.83
C LEU A 16 1.40 1.11 -13.39
N ALA A 17 2.62 1.26 -12.84
CA ALA A 17 3.55 2.31 -13.23
C ALA A 17 4.08 2.20 -14.66
N ASP A 18 4.12 0.98 -15.22
CA ASP A 18 4.60 0.77 -16.60
C ASP A 18 3.49 0.93 -17.65
N SER A 19 2.23 0.75 -17.25
CA SER A 19 1.08 0.90 -18.16
C SER A 19 0.70 2.36 -18.45
N HIS A 20 1.21 3.32 -17.66
CA HIS A 20 0.80 4.72 -17.73
C HIS A 20 1.98 5.67 -17.89
N SER A 21 1.96 6.45 -18.98
CA SER A 21 2.91 7.54 -19.19
C SER A 21 2.32 8.86 -18.68
N PHE A 22 2.89 9.40 -17.59
CA PHE A 22 2.51 10.70 -17.05
C PHE A 22 3.57 11.75 -17.38
N LYS A 23 3.11 12.97 -17.73
CA LYS A 23 4.00 14.14 -17.90
C LYS A 23 4.76 14.52 -16.63
N LYS A 24 4.19 14.24 -15.46
CA LYS A 24 4.79 14.57 -14.16
C LYS A 24 5.40 13.29 -13.55
N TRP A 25 6.71 13.28 -13.35
CA TRP A 25 7.47 12.10 -12.88
C TRP A 25 6.98 11.55 -11.53
N PHE A 26 6.56 12.43 -10.61
CA PHE A 26 6.10 12.02 -9.28
C PHE A 26 4.82 11.19 -9.30
N LYS A 27 3.97 11.33 -10.34
CA LYS A 27 2.77 10.48 -10.49
C LYS A 27 3.17 9.03 -10.78
N ARG A 28 4.20 8.86 -11.61
CA ARG A 28 4.78 7.54 -11.90
C ARG A 28 5.46 6.95 -10.65
N LEU A 29 6.12 7.79 -9.85
CA LEU A 29 6.66 7.35 -8.55
C LEU A 29 5.55 6.86 -7.62
N GLY A 30 4.43 7.58 -7.51
CA GLY A 30 3.29 7.17 -6.69
C GLY A 30 2.75 5.80 -7.09
N LEU A 31 2.62 5.53 -8.39
CA LEU A 31 2.21 4.20 -8.88
C LEU A 31 3.27 3.12 -8.61
N ALA A 32 4.55 3.44 -8.76
CA ALA A 32 5.63 2.51 -8.46
C ALA A 32 5.64 2.10 -6.97
N LEU A 33 5.29 3.02 -6.07
CA LEU A 33 5.13 2.72 -4.64
C LEU A 33 3.95 1.76 -4.40
N VAL A 34 2.83 1.97 -5.09
CA VAL A 34 1.67 1.06 -5.03
C VAL A 34 2.05 -0.34 -5.53
N ASP A 35 2.81 -0.42 -6.64
CA ASP A 35 3.27 -1.70 -7.18
C ASP A 35 4.18 -2.46 -6.21
N VAL A 36 5.08 -1.76 -5.50
CA VAL A 36 5.94 -2.35 -4.45
C VAL A 36 5.11 -2.79 -3.25
N ALA A 37 4.20 -1.95 -2.76
CA ALA A 37 3.36 -2.27 -1.61
C ALA A 37 2.50 -3.52 -1.86
N ARG A 38 1.93 -3.63 -3.06
CA ARG A 38 1.15 -4.79 -3.48
C ARG A 38 1.96 -6.07 -3.52
N SER A 39 3.16 -6.05 -4.11
CA SER A 39 4.05 -7.21 -4.13
C SER A 39 4.43 -7.65 -2.70
N ASN A 40 4.73 -6.69 -1.82
CA ASN A 40 5.02 -6.98 -0.42
C ASN A 40 3.82 -7.58 0.31
N ALA A 41 2.62 -7.03 0.12
CA ALA A 41 1.40 -7.56 0.71
C ALA A 41 1.12 -9.00 0.26
N TYR A 42 1.35 -9.31 -1.02
CA TYR A 42 1.23 -10.67 -1.54
C TYR A 42 2.21 -11.64 -0.85
N PHE A 43 3.49 -11.27 -0.74
CA PHE A 43 4.47 -12.11 -0.07
C PHE A 43 4.16 -12.30 1.42
N THR A 44 3.76 -11.24 2.12
CA THR A 44 3.35 -11.33 3.54
C THR A 44 2.16 -12.26 3.70
N ARG A 45 1.13 -12.16 2.86
CA ARG A 45 -0.02 -13.07 2.87
C ARG A 45 0.40 -14.51 2.59
N LYS A 46 1.29 -14.72 1.62
CA LYS A 46 1.81 -16.04 1.27
C LYS A 46 2.57 -16.67 2.44
N MET A 47 3.39 -15.89 3.14
CA MET A 47 4.12 -16.35 4.33
C MET A 47 3.18 -16.64 5.50
N ALA A 48 2.16 -15.81 5.74
CA ALA A 48 1.22 -15.96 6.83
C ALA A 48 0.29 -17.19 6.66
N LEU A 49 -0.16 -17.45 5.43
CA LEU A 49 -1.09 -18.56 5.14
C LEU A 49 -0.37 -19.87 4.75
N GLY A 50 0.95 -19.86 4.59
CA GLY A 50 1.70 -21.03 4.14
C GLY A 50 1.27 -21.53 2.76
N LEU A 51 0.74 -20.65 1.90
CA LEU A 51 0.22 -21.00 0.58
C LEU A 51 1.31 -21.66 -0.28
N ALA A 52 1.03 -22.89 -0.71
CA ALA A 52 1.83 -23.58 -1.72
C ALA A 52 1.81 -22.79 -3.04
N ASN A 53 2.76 -23.07 -3.93
CA ASN A 53 2.87 -22.41 -5.24
C ASN A 53 1.72 -22.84 -6.17
N ASP A 54 0.50 -22.41 -5.91
CA ASP A 54 -0.60 -22.54 -6.85
C ASP A 54 -0.38 -21.63 -8.06
N CYS A 55 -0.72 -22.16 -9.23
CA CYS A 55 -0.34 -21.62 -10.53
C CYS A 55 -0.81 -20.16 -10.75
N ASP A 56 -1.92 -19.76 -10.12
CA ASP A 56 -2.53 -18.43 -10.25
C ASP A 56 -2.72 -17.67 -8.92
N SER A 57 -2.06 -18.11 -7.85
CA SER A 57 -2.17 -17.53 -6.49
C SER A 57 -2.00 -16.00 -6.42
N HIS A 58 -1.14 -15.43 -7.27
CA HIS A 58 -0.95 -13.98 -7.34
C HIS A 58 -2.15 -13.26 -7.97
N ARG A 59 -2.75 -13.82 -9.02
CA ARG A 59 -3.91 -13.24 -9.70
C ARG A 59 -5.13 -13.24 -8.77
N ASP A 60 -5.35 -14.35 -8.06
CA ASP A 60 -6.45 -14.46 -7.10
C ASP A 60 -6.29 -13.46 -5.96
N PHE A 61 -5.05 -13.24 -5.49
CA PHE A 61 -4.77 -12.18 -4.53
C PHE A 61 -5.12 -10.78 -5.08
N ILE A 62 -4.82 -10.47 -6.35
CA ILE A 62 -5.18 -9.17 -6.94
C ILE A 62 -6.70 -8.99 -7.05
N VAL A 63 -7.42 -10.03 -7.47
CA VAL A 63 -8.89 -9.99 -7.56
C VAL A 63 -9.49 -9.78 -6.17
N GLN A 64 -9.02 -10.52 -5.16
CA GLN A 64 -9.48 -10.34 -3.79
C GLN A 64 -9.15 -8.94 -3.26
N LEU A 65 -7.91 -8.48 -3.42
CA LEU A 65 -7.47 -7.16 -2.97
C LEU A 65 -8.31 -6.04 -3.59
N SER A 66 -8.54 -6.09 -4.91
CA SER A 66 -9.36 -5.09 -5.60
C SER A 66 -10.83 -5.13 -5.13
N SER A 67 -11.39 -6.32 -4.90
CA SER A 67 -12.74 -6.46 -4.37
C SER A 67 -12.87 -5.88 -2.95
N GLU A 68 -11.90 -6.12 -2.08
CA GLU A 68 -11.90 -5.60 -0.71
C GLU A 68 -11.72 -4.08 -0.67
N LEU A 69 -10.81 -3.54 -1.51
CA LEU A 69 -10.57 -2.10 -1.65
C LEU A 69 -11.83 -1.36 -2.10
N LEU A 70 -12.52 -1.88 -3.12
CA LEU A 70 -13.75 -1.29 -3.65
C LEU A 70 -14.94 -1.45 -2.70
N SER A 71 -15.05 -2.59 -2.01
CA SER A 71 -16.14 -2.83 -1.08
C SER A 71 -15.97 -2.11 0.25
N GLY A 72 -14.82 -1.49 0.51
CA GLY A 72 -14.53 -0.78 1.77
C GLY A 72 -14.29 -1.69 2.98
N LYS A 73 -14.27 -3.03 2.80
CA LYS A 73 -14.13 -4.02 3.89
C LYS A 73 -12.80 -3.88 4.64
N TRP A 74 -11.79 -3.31 3.99
CA TRP A 74 -10.51 -2.99 4.61
C TRP A 74 -10.63 -2.00 5.78
N LYS A 75 -11.69 -1.17 5.85
CA LYS A 75 -11.93 -0.26 6.98
C LYS A 75 -12.28 -1.02 8.26
N GLU A 76 -12.90 -2.18 8.12
CA GLU A 76 -13.33 -3.05 9.23
C GLU A 76 -12.24 -4.04 9.65
N ALA A 77 -11.13 -4.09 8.90
CA ALA A 77 -10.00 -4.91 9.27
C ALA A 77 -9.55 -4.53 10.70
N PRO A 78 -9.13 -5.50 11.54
CA PRO A 78 -8.56 -5.22 12.85
C PRO A 78 -7.20 -4.54 12.67
N SER A 79 -7.22 -3.27 12.25
CA SER A 79 -6.05 -2.41 12.39
C SER A 79 -5.80 -2.34 13.89
N GLU A 80 -4.55 -2.48 14.32
CA GLU A 80 -4.16 -2.33 15.71
C GLU A 80 -4.28 -0.84 16.15
N ARG A 81 -5.45 -0.23 15.93
CA ARG A 81 -5.86 1.15 16.24
C ARG A 81 -4.89 2.25 15.79
N ARG A 82 -3.98 1.96 14.85
CA ARG A 82 -2.90 2.88 14.46
C ARG A 82 -2.95 3.38 13.01
N MET A 83 -3.88 2.87 12.20
CA MET A 83 -4.06 3.32 10.82
C MET A 83 -5.17 4.37 10.78
N PHE A 84 -4.80 5.65 10.68
CA PHE A 84 -5.75 6.73 10.42
C PHE A 84 -6.04 6.78 8.92
N TYR A 85 -7.31 6.65 8.55
CA TYR A 85 -7.75 6.75 7.17
C TYR A 85 -8.35 8.12 6.92
N THR A 86 -7.97 8.76 5.82
CA THR A 86 -8.64 9.99 5.39
C THR A 86 -10.07 9.63 4.98
N ASN A 87 -11.04 10.14 5.73
CA ASN A 87 -12.43 9.96 5.37
C ASN A 87 -12.69 10.83 4.14
N VAL A 88 -13.06 10.23 3.01
CA VAL A 88 -13.33 10.97 1.76
C VAL A 88 -14.49 11.96 1.95
N GLU A 89 -15.42 11.66 2.86
CA GLU A 89 -16.50 12.57 3.29
C GLU A 89 -15.99 13.81 4.04
N SER A 90 -14.77 13.79 4.58
CA SER A 90 -14.18 14.91 5.30
C SER A 90 -13.51 15.94 4.39
N LEU A 91 -13.40 15.69 3.08
CA LEU A 91 -12.74 16.63 2.15
C LEU A 91 -13.59 17.88 1.83
N ASP A 92 -14.88 17.86 2.16
CA ASP A 92 -15.78 19.03 2.02
C ASP A 92 -15.72 19.98 3.23
N ALA A 93 -15.00 19.61 4.29
CA ALA A 93 -14.73 20.52 5.39
C ALA A 93 -13.44 21.30 5.08
N SER A 94 -13.61 22.58 4.73
CA SER A 94 -12.55 23.57 4.56
C SER A 94 -11.41 23.38 5.56
N VAL A 95 -10.20 23.18 5.05
CA VAL A 95 -8.98 23.14 5.85
C VAL A 95 -8.72 24.57 6.36
N GLU A 96 -9.18 24.87 7.58
CA GLU A 96 -8.55 25.91 8.39
C GLU A 96 -7.23 25.32 8.90
N VAL A 97 -6.14 25.95 8.46
CA VAL A 97 -4.79 25.63 8.89
C VAL A 97 -4.61 26.25 10.28
N ASP A 98 -4.75 25.45 11.34
CA ASP A 98 -4.23 25.85 12.64
C ASP A 98 -2.73 25.52 12.69
N ASP A 99 -1.94 26.57 12.47
CA ASP A 99 -0.53 26.68 12.85
C ASP A 99 -0.43 26.61 14.38
N GLU A 100 -0.12 25.45 14.95
CA GLU A 100 0.65 25.30 16.19
C GLU A 100 0.86 23.81 16.50
N MET A 101 2.06 23.29 16.22
CA MET A 101 2.62 22.20 17.01
C MET A 101 4.11 22.42 17.18
N SER A 102 4.43 23.14 18.26
CA SER A 102 5.77 23.33 18.80
C SER A 102 6.54 22.01 18.94
N PRO A 103 7.87 21.99 18.66
CA PRO A 103 8.68 20.79 18.80
C PRO A 103 9.09 20.64 20.27
N SER A 104 8.57 19.65 20.97
CA SER A 104 9.04 19.33 22.33
C SER A 104 9.51 17.90 22.48
N SER A 105 10.83 17.81 22.68
CA SER A 105 11.49 16.91 23.62
C SER A 105 11.46 15.40 23.33
N ALA A 106 12.46 14.91 22.60
CA ALA A 106 13.02 13.57 22.80
C ALA A 106 14.37 13.72 23.53
N VAL A 107 14.34 13.76 24.86
CA VAL A 107 15.51 13.56 25.71
C VAL A 107 15.73 12.05 25.83
N TRP A 108 16.80 11.54 25.22
CA TRP A 108 17.28 10.19 25.45
C TRP A 108 18.35 10.25 26.54
N VAL A 109 18.03 9.75 27.73
CA VAL A 109 19.03 9.49 28.78
C VAL A 109 19.74 8.17 28.42
N ALA A 110 21.06 8.21 28.40
CA ALA A 110 21.95 7.05 28.36
C ALA A 110 22.60 6.85 29.74
#